data_AF-A0AAI8WD47-F1
#
_entry.id   AF-A0AAI8WD47-F1
#
_cell.length_a   1.000
_cell.length_b   1.000
_cell.length_c   1.000
_cell.angle_alpha   90.00
_cell.angle_beta   90.00
_cell.angle_gamma   90.00
#
_symmetry.space_group_name_H-M   'P 1'
#
loop_
_entity.id
_entity.type
_entity.pdbx_description
1 polymer ?
#
loop_
_entity_poly.entity_id
_entity_poly.type
_entity_poly.pdbx_seq_one_letter_code
_entity_poly.pdbx_strand_id
1 'polypeptide(L)'
;MIENNMREQIFIDKGAYMKKRLWLGVLVVIILGGIGGKMYMDKREGDRQELLEIQKDLANYVYNNYRLYVNNREKEEEIFRKYDRGQGEMTTEEYLKALLEVREYEEITKIEFTGYSIDPMNSLIIYFTVNDVYQEEVWLDTRSAETDKFIYTITNSTGEGPYYITEKEAKTQLVLPDDQIIYYRGGID
;
A
#
# COMPACT_ATOMS: atom_id res chain seq x y z
N MET A 1 -44.43 -39.35 5.25
CA MET A 1 -43.45 -38.67 4.39
C MET A 1 -43.98 -37.27 4.19
N ILE A 2 -43.66 -36.32 5.09
CA ILE A 2 -42.44 -35.46 5.08
C ILE A 2 -42.48 -34.58 3.83
N GLU A 3 -42.44 -33.25 3.81
CA GLU A 3 -42.35 -32.10 4.74
C GLU A 3 -42.48 -30.84 3.83
N ASN A 4 -42.46 -29.65 4.45
CA ASN A 4 -42.10 -28.34 3.86
C ASN A 4 -43.24 -27.52 3.23
N ASN A 5 -43.33 -26.21 3.43
CA ASN A 5 -42.53 -25.31 4.25
C ASN A 5 -43.31 -24.02 4.51
N MET A 6 -43.04 -23.45 5.68
CA MET A 6 -43.47 -22.15 6.15
C MET A 6 -43.45 -21.08 5.06
N ARG A 7 -44.64 -20.54 4.76
CA ARG A 7 -44.81 -19.18 4.24
C ARG A 7 -45.32 -18.32 5.38
N GLU A 8 -44.44 -17.83 6.23
CA GLU A 8 -44.74 -16.60 6.96
C GLU A 8 -43.52 -15.68 6.96
N GLN A 9 -43.85 -14.43 6.70
CA GLN A 9 -43.01 -13.28 6.49
C GLN A 9 -42.03 -13.10 7.65
N ILE A 10 -40.74 -13.06 7.33
CA ILE A 10 -39.78 -12.33 8.14
C ILE A 10 -39.25 -11.19 7.26
N PHE A 11 -39.83 -10.01 7.49
CA PHE A 11 -39.17 -8.74 7.20
C PHE A 11 -37.83 -8.76 7.95
N ILE A 12 -36.74 -9.09 7.26
CA ILE A 12 -35.40 -8.76 7.74
C ILE A 12 -35.07 -7.42 7.12
N ASP A 13 -35.24 -6.41 7.97
CA ASP A 13 -34.60 -5.11 7.93
C ASP A 13 -33.23 -5.23 7.23
N LYS A 14 -33.11 -4.62 6.04
CA LYS A 14 -31.81 -4.33 5.44
C LYS A 14 -31.19 -3.22 6.27
N GLY A 15 -30.71 -3.60 7.46
CA GLY A 15 -29.77 -2.83 8.24
C GLY A 15 -28.56 -2.60 7.34
N ALA A 16 -28.52 -1.41 6.75
CA ALA A 16 -27.34 -0.86 6.14
C ALA A 16 -26.22 -0.97 7.18
N TYR A 17 -25.29 -1.91 6.97
CA TYR A 17 -23.96 -1.84 7.56
C TYR A 17 -23.30 -0.59 6.97
N MET A 18 -23.66 0.59 7.50
CA MET A 18 -22.87 1.79 7.33
C MET A 18 -21.57 1.51 8.06
N LYS A 19 -20.51 1.21 7.29
CA LYS A 19 -19.13 1.23 7.75
C LYS A 19 -18.94 2.59 8.43
N LYS A 20 -18.89 2.63 9.77
CA LYS A 20 -18.81 3.88 10.53
C LYS A 20 -17.42 4.46 10.31
N ARG A 21 -17.28 5.31 9.30
CA ARG A 21 -16.07 6.12 9.08
C ARG A 21 -15.78 6.93 10.33
N LEU A 22 -14.60 6.74 10.91
CA LEU A 22 -14.16 7.45 12.11
C LEU A 22 -13.67 8.85 11.71
N TRP A 23 -14.04 9.86 12.49
CA TRP A 23 -13.62 11.23 12.20
C TRP A 23 -12.14 11.40 12.56
N LEU A 24 -11.34 11.88 11.59
CA LEU A 24 -9.88 12.08 11.64
C LEU A 24 -9.34 12.50 13.02
N GLY A 25 -9.96 13.49 13.67
CA GLY A 25 -9.43 14.11 14.89
C GLY A 25 -9.54 13.30 16.18
N VAL A 26 -10.24 12.15 16.20
CA VAL A 26 -10.30 11.29 17.40
C VAL A 26 -9.16 10.28 17.41
N LEU A 27 -8.69 9.87 16.24
CA LEU A 27 -7.84 8.69 16.08
C LEU A 27 -6.38 9.05 15.83
N VAL A 28 -6.11 10.13 15.09
CA VAL A 28 -4.75 10.69 14.96
C VAL A 28 -4.14 10.99 16.34
N VAL A 29 -4.94 11.45 17.30
CA VAL A 29 -4.50 11.69 18.68
C VAL A 29 -4.00 10.42 19.40
N ILE A 30 -4.51 9.24 19.06
CA ILE A 30 -4.08 7.96 19.69
C ILE A 30 -2.75 7.48 19.10
N ILE A 31 -2.54 7.71 17.80
CA ILE A 31 -1.38 7.21 17.05
C ILE A 31 -0.20 8.18 17.13
N LEU A 32 -0.48 9.48 17.08
CA LEU A 32 0.53 10.56 17.01
C LEU A 32 0.68 11.32 18.34
N GLY A 33 -0.22 11.11 19.32
CA GLY A 33 -0.28 11.86 20.57
C GLY A 33 -0.05 11.03 21.84
N GLY A 34 1.13 11.18 22.44
CA GLY A 34 1.31 10.96 23.88
C GLY A 34 0.37 11.86 24.71
N ILE A 35 -0.12 11.31 25.82
CA ILE A 35 -1.06 11.87 26.83
C ILE A 35 -1.13 13.42 26.84
N GLY A 36 -2.26 14.00 26.39
CA GLY A 36 -2.47 15.46 26.47
C GLY A 36 -3.81 15.96 25.92
N GLY A 37 -4.84 15.98 26.76
CA GLY A 37 -6.16 16.52 26.44
C GLY A 37 -6.24 18.05 26.48
N LYS A 38 -6.94 18.62 25.47
CA LYS A 38 -7.41 20.01 25.26
C LYS A 38 -6.76 20.70 24.05
N MET A 39 -7.41 20.56 22.88
CA MET A 39 -7.54 21.55 21.77
C MET A 39 -8.14 20.82 20.57
N TYR A 40 -9.47 20.79 20.39
CA TYR A 40 -10.10 19.93 19.37
C TYR A 40 -10.28 20.59 17.99
N MET A 41 -9.99 21.89 17.84
CA MET A 41 -10.07 22.58 16.54
C MET A 41 -8.70 22.76 15.90
N ASP A 42 -7.72 23.31 16.63
CA ASP A 42 -6.35 23.46 16.13
C ASP A 42 -5.66 22.12 15.88
N LYS A 43 -6.01 21.08 16.64
CA LYS A 43 -5.54 19.71 16.38
C LYS A 43 -6.05 19.15 15.06
N ARG A 44 -7.27 19.48 14.60
CA ARG A 44 -7.77 18.94 13.33
C ARG A 44 -6.96 19.42 12.13
N GLU A 45 -6.53 20.67 12.18
CA GLU A 45 -5.66 21.22 11.13
C GLU A 45 -4.24 20.66 11.26
N GLY A 46 -3.72 20.51 12.48
CA GLY A 46 -2.45 19.84 12.76
C GLY A 46 -2.40 18.38 12.29
N ASP A 47 -3.38 17.56 12.69
CA ASP A 47 -3.53 16.15 12.31
C ASP A 47 -3.59 15.99 10.78
N ARG A 48 -4.26 16.93 10.10
CA ARG A 48 -4.32 16.93 8.63
C ARG A 48 -2.97 17.27 8.00
N GLN A 49 -2.23 18.22 8.56
CA GLN A 49 -0.89 18.54 8.08
C GLN A 49 0.07 17.38 8.32
N GLU A 50 0.00 16.74 9.47
CA GLU A 50 0.82 15.59 9.80
C GLU A 50 0.57 14.42 8.82
N LEU A 51 -0.69 14.15 8.48
CA LEU A 51 -1.02 13.15 7.44
C LEU A 51 -0.52 13.54 6.04
N LEU A 52 -0.45 14.83 5.70
CA LEU A 52 0.15 15.29 4.44
C LEU A 52 1.68 15.15 4.47
N GLU A 53 2.31 15.42 5.61
CA GLU A 53 3.75 15.24 5.80
C GLU A 53 4.15 13.77 5.71
N ILE A 54 3.39 12.87 6.36
CA ILE A 54 3.58 11.42 6.27
C ILE A 54 3.43 10.95 4.82
N GLN A 55 2.38 11.39 4.10
CA GLN A 55 2.23 11.07 2.68
C GLN A 55 3.42 11.56 1.86
N LYS A 56 3.89 12.79 2.09
CA LYS A 56 5.04 13.34 1.35
C LYS A 56 6.32 12.57 1.65
N ASP A 57 6.58 12.24 2.91
CA ASP A 57 7.76 11.49 3.34
C ASP A 57 7.73 10.06 2.79
N LEU A 58 6.58 9.38 2.83
CA LEU A 58 6.37 8.06 2.24
C LEU A 58 6.53 8.09 0.71
N ALA A 59 5.95 9.07 0.01
CA ALA A 59 6.11 9.20 -1.44
C ALA A 59 7.59 9.37 -1.85
N ASN A 60 8.32 10.22 -1.13
CA ASN A 60 9.75 10.39 -1.33
C ASN A 60 10.54 9.13 -1.00
N TYR A 61 10.18 8.42 0.07
CA TYR A 61 10.81 7.15 0.41
C TYR A 61 10.62 6.13 -0.71
N VAL A 62 9.39 5.93 -1.20
CA VAL A 62 9.09 5.01 -2.30
C VAL A 62 9.86 5.39 -3.56
N TYR A 63 9.80 6.66 -3.97
CA TYR A 63 10.50 7.16 -5.16
C TYR A 63 12.03 6.91 -5.12
N ASN A 64 12.63 7.10 -3.95
CA ASN A 64 14.08 7.00 -3.79
C ASN A 64 14.61 5.58 -3.62
N ASN A 65 13.78 4.68 -3.11
CA ASN A 65 14.20 3.32 -2.75
C ASN A 65 13.70 2.27 -3.73
N TYR A 66 12.67 2.55 -4.52
CA TYR A 66 11.97 1.53 -5.31
C TYR A 66 11.76 1.94 -6.78
N ARG A 67 11.56 0.94 -7.63
CA ARG A 67 11.16 1.05 -9.04
C ARG A 67 10.11 0.00 -9.37
N LEU A 68 9.34 0.25 -10.41
CA LEU A 68 8.40 -0.74 -10.93
C LEU A 68 9.10 -1.70 -11.88
N TYR A 69 8.55 -2.90 -11.98
CA TYR A 69 8.86 -3.82 -13.06
C TYR A 69 7.62 -4.58 -13.50
N VAL A 70 7.61 -4.96 -14.76
CA VAL A 70 6.65 -5.89 -15.35
C VAL A 70 7.41 -7.05 -15.96
N ASN A 71 6.87 -8.26 -15.82
CA ASN A 71 7.45 -9.42 -16.46
C ASN A 71 6.90 -9.58 -17.88
N ASN A 72 7.79 -9.82 -18.84
CA ASN A 72 7.38 -10.18 -20.18
C ASN A 72 6.84 -11.61 -20.20
N ARG A 73 5.51 -11.76 -20.17
CA ARG A 73 4.83 -13.05 -20.05
C ARG A 73 5.23 -14.06 -21.14
N GLU A 74 5.38 -13.62 -22.38
CA GLU A 74 5.76 -14.51 -23.49
C GLU A 74 7.17 -15.08 -23.28
N LYS A 75 8.12 -14.24 -22.83
CA LYS A 75 9.48 -14.67 -22.52
C LYS A 75 9.54 -15.52 -21.26
N GLU A 76 8.75 -15.21 -20.23
CA GLU A 76 8.63 -16.05 -19.04
C GLU A 76 8.12 -17.45 -19.39
N GLU A 77 7.08 -17.56 -20.21
CA GLU A 77 6.56 -18.85 -20.67
C GLU A 77 7.61 -19.66 -21.44
N GLU A 78 8.46 -19.01 -22.24
CA GLU A 78 9.61 -19.65 -22.88
C GLU A 78 10.64 -20.15 -21.86
N ILE A 79 10.98 -19.34 -20.85
CA ILE A 79 11.90 -19.69 -19.76
C ILE A 79 11.36 -20.88 -18.96
N PHE A 80 10.07 -20.87 -18.58
CA PHE A 80 9.41 -21.96 -17.87
C PHE A 80 9.48 -23.27 -18.66
N ARG A 81 9.24 -23.22 -19.98
CA ARG A 81 9.36 -24.39 -20.86
C ARG A 81 10.78 -24.93 -20.94
N LYS A 82 11.79 -24.05 -21.02
CA LYS A 82 13.21 -24.48 -21.07
C LYS A 82 13.70 -25.06 -19.74
N TYR A 83 13.20 -24.56 -18.62
CA TYR A 83 13.53 -25.09 -17.30
C TYR A 83 12.84 -26.44 -17.01
N ASP A 84 11.59 -26.61 -17.47
CA ASP A 84 10.77 -27.82 -17.30
C ASP A 84 10.83 -28.43 -15.89
N ARG A 85 10.55 -27.60 -14.88
CA ARG A 85 10.60 -28.00 -13.46
C ARG A 85 11.95 -28.60 -13.02
N GLY A 86 13.04 -28.18 -13.66
CA GLY A 86 14.40 -28.67 -13.40
C GLY A 86 14.77 -29.94 -14.17
N GLN A 87 13.93 -30.38 -15.11
CA GLN A 87 14.23 -31.51 -16.01
C GLN A 87 14.62 -31.07 -17.42
N GLY A 88 14.58 -29.77 -17.69
CA GLY A 88 14.82 -29.19 -19.00
C GLY A 88 16.29 -28.88 -19.30
N GLU A 89 16.49 -27.96 -20.23
CA GLU A 89 17.80 -27.57 -20.79
C GLU A 89 18.55 -26.56 -19.93
N MET A 90 17.93 -26.11 -18.83
CA MET A 90 18.40 -25.00 -18.01
C MET A 90 18.51 -25.39 -16.54
N THR A 91 19.58 -24.97 -15.89
CA THR A 91 19.77 -25.11 -14.44
C THR A 91 18.88 -24.14 -13.65
N THR A 92 18.71 -24.37 -12.35
CA THR A 92 17.96 -23.45 -11.48
C THR A 92 18.58 -22.05 -11.44
N GLU A 93 19.92 -21.94 -11.44
CA GLU A 93 20.59 -20.64 -11.44
C GLU A 93 20.36 -19.86 -12.74
N GLU A 94 20.47 -20.53 -13.89
CA GLU A 94 20.19 -19.94 -15.20
C GLU A 94 18.71 -19.53 -15.32
N TYR A 95 17.80 -20.33 -14.77
CA TYR A 95 16.38 -20.03 -14.71
C TYR A 95 16.08 -18.76 -13.91
N LEU A 96 16.64 -18.64 -12.71
CA LEU A 96 16.49 -17.44 -11.89
C LEU A 96 17.08 -16.21 -12.58
N LYS A 97 18.26 -16.36 -13.19
CA LYS A 97 18.89 -15.27 -13.94
C LYS A 97 18.05 -14.84 -15.14
N ALA A 98 17.54 -15.78 -15.92
CA ALA A 98 16.69 -15.49 -17.08
C ALA A 98 15.40 -14.76 -16.67
N LEU A 99 14.77 -15.14 -15.55
CA LEU A 99 13.61 -14.43 -15.02
C LEU A 99 13.92 -12.98 -14.63
N LEU A 100 15.12 -12.70 -14.11
CA LEU A 100 15.53 -11.33 -13.80
C LEU A 100 15.78 -10.49 -15.06
N GLU A 101 16.31 -11.11 -16.12
CA GLU A 101 16.67 -10.45 -17.38
C GLU A 101 15.46 -10.07 -18.24
N VAL A 102 14.32 -10.76 -18.08
CA VAL A 102 13.09 -10.45 -18.82
C VAL A 102 12.21 -9.41 -18.13
N ARG A 103 12.65 -8.88 -16.99
CA ARG A 103 11.98 -7.78 -16.30
C ARG A 103 12.18 -6.49 -17.06
N GLU A 104 11.08 -5.84 -17.38
CA GLU A 104 11.07 -4.51 -17.96
C GLU A 104 10.81 -3.52 -16.83
N TYR A 105 11.81 -2.68 -16.53
CA TYR A 105 11.76 -1.75 -15.41
C TYR A 105 11.18 -0.40 -15.83
N GLU A 106 10.35 0.17 -14.96
CA GLU A 106 9.75 1.49 -15.14
C GLU A 106 10.05 2.38 -13.94
N GLU A 107 10.38 3.64 -14.21
CA GLU A 107 10.59 4.64 -13.18
C GLU A 107 9.26 5.11 -12.59
N ILE A 108 9.31 5.49 -11.30
CA ILE A 108 8.17 6.07 -10.61
C ILE A 108 8.02 7.53 -11.06
N THR A 109 6.87 7.84 -11.64
CA THR A 109 6.53 9.17 -12.15
C THR A 109 5.32 9.79 -11.45
N LYS A 110 4.54 8.97 -10.74
CA LYS A 110 3.35 9.40 -10.01
C LYS A 110 3.11 8.51 -8.79
N ILE A 111 2.74 9.12 -7.67
CA ILE A 111 2.21 8.43 -6.48
C ILE A 111 0.87 9.07 -6.10
N GLU A 112 -0.18 8.27 -6.01
CA GLU A 112 -1.53 8.72 -5.64
C GLU A 112 -2.02 7.99 -4.41
N PHE A 113 -2.17 8.73 -3.30
CA PHE A 113 -2.75 8.21 -2.07
C PHE A 113 -4.26 8.08 -2.22
N THR A 114 -4.80 6.93 -1.83
CA THR A 114 -6.20 6.57 -2.06
C THR A 114 -7.01 6.45 -0.77
N GLY A 115 -6.35 6.36 0.38
CA GLY A 115 -7.06 6.29 1.65
C GLY A 115 -6.20 6.02 2.87
N TYR A 116 -6.89 5.96 4.00
CA TYR A 116 -6.37 5.54 5.29
C TYR A 116 -7.31 4.56 5.93
N SER A 117 -6.78 3.61 6.69
CA SER A 117 -7.56 2.81 7.63
C SER A 117 -6.78 2.61 8.92
N ILE A 118 -7.49 2.16 9.94
CA ILE A 118 -6.90 1.82 11.23
C ILE A 118 -7.20 0.37 11.52
N ASP A 119 -6.16 -0.38 11.82
CA ASP A 119 -6.33 -1.76 12.23
C ASP A 119 -6.87 -1.86 13.67
N PRO A 120 -7.35 -3.03 14.10
CA PRO A 120 -7.80 -3.24 15.48
C PRO A 120 -6.72 -3.00 16.56
N MET A 121 -5.45 -2.93 16.19
CA MET A 121 -4.30 -2.68 17.07
C MET A 121 -3.92 -1.19 17.15
N ASN A 122 -4.69 -0.30 16.49
CA ASN A 122 -4.45 1.13 16.35
C ASN A 122 -3.22 1.49 15.50
N SER A 123 -2.86 0.66 14.53
CA SER A 123 -1.85 0.97 13.52
C SER A 123 -2.49 1.75 12.37
N LEU A 124 -1.83 2.81 11.91
CA LEU A 124 -2.26 3.55 10.72
C LEU A 124 -1.85 2.80 9.46
N ILE A 125 -2.81 2.52 8.58
CA ILE A 125 -2.56 1.93 7.27
C ILE A 125 -2.79 3.00 6.21
N ILE A 126 -1.82 3.16 5.31
CA ILE A 126 -1.89 4.08 4.17
C ILE A 126 -2.03 3.28 2.89
N TYR A 127 -3.00 3.65 2.07
CA TYR A 127 -3.22 3.07 0.74
C TYR A 127 -2.77 4.06 -0.34
N PHE A 128 -2.05 3.56 -1.34
CA PHE A 128 -1.66 4.37 -2.49
C PHE A 128 -1.48 3.54 -3.75
N THR A 129 -1.36 4.24 -4.87
CA THR A 129 -1.00 3.68 -6.16
C THR A 129 0.26 4.34 -6.70
N VAL A 130 1.04 3.59 -7.47
CA VAL A 130 2.24 4.04 -8.16
C VAL A 130 1.99 3.93 -9.67
N ASN A 131 2.21 5.02 -10.40
CA ASN A 131 1.96 5.15 -11.84
C ASN A 131 0.57 4.67 -12.28
N ASP A 132 -0.44 4.69 -11.40
CA ASP A 132 -1.79 4.16 -11.64
C ASP A 132 -1.88 2.65 -11.95
N VAL A 133 -0.78 1.90 -11.76
CA VAL A 133 -0.67 0.49 -12.17
C VAL A 133 -0.31 -0.47 -11.04
N TYR A 134 0.35 0.02 -9.99
CA TYR A 134 0.69 -0.78 -8.80
C TYR A 134 -0.04 -0.21 -7.58
N GLN A 135 -0.70 -1.07 -6.81
CA GLN A 135 -1.37 -0.68 -5.56
C GLN A 135 -0.57 -1.19 -4.38
N GLU A 136 -0.52 -0.41 -3.31
CA GLU A 136 0.18 -0.78 -2.10
C GLU A 136 -0.58 -0.33 -0.86
N GLU A 137 -0.42 -1.11 0.21
CA GLU A 137 -0.81 -0.73 1.56
C GLU A 137 0.41 -0.79 2.49
N VAL A 138 0.57 0.25 3.31
CA VAL A 138 1.70 0.35 4.25
C VAL A 138 1.19 0.55 5.64
N TRP A 139 1.58 -0.35 6.54
CA TRP A 139 1.38 -0.24 7.96
C TRP A 139 2.43 0.68 8.57
N LEU A 140 1.97 1.67 9.32
CA LEU A 140 2.78 2.61 10.08
C LEU A 140 2.71 2.22 11.56
N ASP A 141 3.57 1.28 11.95
CA ASP A 141 3.63 0.72 13.30
C ASP A 141 4.84 1.24 14.11
N THR A 142 5.91 1.64 13.42
CA THR A 142 7.20 1.92 14.04
C THR A 142 7.72 3.31 13.68
N ARG A 143 8.11 4.08 14.71
CA ARG A 143 8.84 5.35 14.55
C ARG A 143 10.29 5.17 14.99
N SER A 144 11.21 5.77 14.25
CA SER A 144 12.63 5.85 14.59
C SER A 144 12.82 6.69 15.85
N ALA A 145 13.50 6.14 16.86
CA ALA A 145 13.82 6.87 18.09
C ALA A 145 14.80 8.04 17.86
N GLU A 146 15.53 8.05 16.75
CA GLU A 146 16.53 9.07 16.42
C GLU A 146 15.92 10.25 15.67
N THR A 147 14.98 9.98 14.76
CA THR A 147 14.43 10.98 13.84
C THR A 147 12.96 11.31 14.10
N ASP A 148 12.30 10.53 14.96
CA ASP A 148 10.85 10.55 15.18
C ASP A 148 10.02 10.38 13.89
N LYS A 149 10.62 9.83 12.83
CA LYS A 149 9.92 9.52 11.58
C LYS A 149 9.46 8.07 11.52
N PHE A 150 8.40 7.81 10.77
CA PHE A 150 7.96 6.45 10.50
C PHE A 150 9.02 5.66 9.72
N ILE A 151 9.18 4.39 10.08
CA ILE A 151 9.98 3.43 9.33
C ILE A 151 9.03 2.72 8.38
N TYR A 152 9.22 2.94 7.08
CA TYR A 152 8.38 2.33 6.05
C TYR A 152 8.93 0.97 5.64
N THR A 153 8.03 0.00 5.50
CA THR A 153 8.32 -1.31 4.90
C THR A 153 7.34 -1.54 3.77
N ILE A 154 7.87 -1.71 2.55
CA ILE A 154 7.07 -2.07 1.38
C ILE A 154 7.16 -3.59 1.18
N THR A 155 6.03 -4.30 1.22
CA THR A 155 5.97 -5.73 0.95
C THR A 155 5.89 -5.98 -0.55
N ASN A 156 6.88 -6.64 -1.14
CA ASN A 156 7.00 -6.84 -2.59
C ASN A 156 5.91 -7.76 -3.23
N SER A 157 4.78 -8.04 -2.58
CA SER A 157 3.91 -9.19 -2.89
C SER A 157 2.41 -8.91 -3.08
N THR A 158 1.95 -7.66 -3.20
CA THR A 158 0.52 -7.31 -3.15
C THR A 158 -0.04 -6.74 -4.46
N GLY A 159 0.64 -6.95 -5.60
CA GLY A 159 0.11 -6.57 -6.91
C GLY A 159 -0.88 -7.59 -7.48
N GLU A 160 -2.14 -7.20 -7.71
CA GLU A 160 -3.12 -7.99 -8.48
C GLU A 160 -2.89 -7.90 -10.01
N GLY A 161 -2.02 -6.97 -10.45
CA GLY A 161 -1.67 -6.72 -11.85
C GLY A 161 -0.29 -7.28 -12.25
N PRO A 162 0.10 -7.18 -13.53
CA PRO A 162 1.40 -7.64 -14.00
C PRO A 162 2.57 -6.77 -13.50
N TYR A 163 2.26 -5.66 -12.81
CA TYR A 163 3.22 -4.72 -12.26
C TYR A 163 3.58 -5.10 -10.83
N TYR A 164 4.86 -5.00 -10.54
CA TYR A 164 5.45 -5.28 -9.24
C TYR A 164 6.40 -4.16 -8.87
N ILE A 165 6.68 -4.01 -7.58
CA ILE A 165 7.68 -3.07 -7.07
C ILE A 165 8.92 -3.82 -6.57
N THR A 166 10.09 -3.21 -6.70
CA THR A 166 11.34 -3.78 -6.18
C THR A 166 12.32 -2.68 -5.79
N GLU A 167 13.25 -2.98 -4.89
CA GLU A 167 14.28 -2.03 -4.48
C GLU A 167 15.20 -1.68 -5.66
N LYS A 168 15.56 -0.40 -5.74
CA LYS A 168 16.61 0.11 -6.63
C LYS A 168 17.97 -0.41 -6.17
N GLU A 169 18.81 -0.81 -7.12
CA GLU A 169 20.21 -1.15 -6.83
C GLU A 169 20.97 0.03 -6.23
N ALA A 170 20.70 1.24 -6.73
CA ALA A 170 21.24 2.49 -6.22
C ALA A 170 20.11 3.39 -5.71
N LYS A 171 20.07 3.59 -4.39
CA LYS A 171 19.10 4.47 -3.72
C LYS A 171 19.44 5.93 -4.01
N THR A 172 18.43 6.77 -4.17
CA THR A 172 18.59 8.21 -4.39
C THR A 172 18.17 9.02 -3.16
N GLN A 173 18.42 10.34 -3.19
CA GLN A 173 17.95 11.29 -2.17
C GLN A 173 17.31 12.51 -2.85
N LEU A 174 16.47 12.25 -3.85
CA LEU A 174 15.77 13.26 -4.62
C LEU A 174 14.39 13.51 -4.01
N VAL A 175 13.88 14.72 -4.21
CA VAL A 175 12.50 15.05 -3.85
C VAL A 175 11.63 14.82 -5.07
N LEU A 176 10.62 13.96 -4.93
CA LEU A 176 9.58 13.78 -5.94
C LEU A 176 8.81 15.11 -6.06
N PRO A 177 8.69 15.69 -7.28
CA PRO A 177 7.91 16.90 -7.51
C PRO A 177 6.48 16.81 -6.94
N ASP A 178 6.00 17.90 -6.33
CA ASP A 178 4.69 17.90 -5.67
C ASP A 178 3.52 17.68 -6.65
N ASP A 179 3.69 17.99 -7.94
CA ASP A 179 2.70 17.70 -8.99
C ASP A 179 2.63 16.22 -9.39
N GLN A 180 3.61 15.42 -8.97
CA GLN A 180 3.65 13.96 -9.12
C GLN A 180 3.10 13.24 -7.87
N ILE A 181 2.70 13.97 -6.83
CA ILE A 181 2.10 13.43 -5.60
C ILE A 181 0.63 13.86 -5.52
N ILE A 182 -0.28 12.90 -5.63
CA ILE A 182 -1.71 13.16 -5.39
C ILE A 182 -2.04 12.76 -3.95
N TYR A 183 -2.28 13.78 -3.12
CA TYR A 183 -2.61 13.61 -1.71
C TYR A 183 -4.07 13.20 -1.49
N TYR A 184 -4.27 12.19 -0.65
CA TYR A 184 -5.58 11.89 -0.08
C TYR A 184 -5.86 12.89 1.05
N ARG A 185 -7.06 13.49 0.99
CA ARG A 185 -7.54 14.51 1.95
C ARG A 185 -8.83 14.10 2.65
N GLY A 186 -9.28 12.86 2.45
CA GLY A 186 -10.50 12.33 3.03
C GLY A 186 -10.33 11.83 4.47
N GLY A 187 -11.40 11.23 5.00
CA GLY A 187 -11.41 10.66 6.36
C GLY A 187 -10.68 9.32 6.46
N ILE A 188 -10.48 8.87 7.70
CA ILE A 188 -9.92 7.57 8.04
C ILE A 188 -11.07 6.56 8.12
N ASP A 189 -10.93 5.43 7.42
CA ASP A 189 -11.92 4.35 7.41
C ASP A 189 -11.84 3.45 8.65
#